data_AF-A0A822D3R9-F1
#
_entry.id   AF-A0A822D3R9-F1
#
_cell.length_a   1.000
_cell.length_b   1.000
_cell.length_c   1.000
_cell.angle_alpha   90.00
_cell.angle_beta   90.00
_cell.angle_gamma   90.00
#
_symmetry.space_group_name_H-M   'P 1'
#
loop_
_entity.id
_entity.type
_entity.pdbx_description
1 polymer ?
#
loop_
_entity_poly.entity_id
_entity_poly.type
_entity_poly.pdbx_seq_one_letter_code
_entity_poly.pdbx_strand_id
1 'polypeptide(L)'
;MMYKCSFNDMPCSVNDFVPNTSFIYGACYTFNAALTNNINRSIVYANAYGGDGKLSISPCIHSHQYVPSLTEGFGAVTLVHDNTQLP
;
A
#
# COMPACT_ATOMS: atom_id res chain seq x y z
N MET A 1 1.57 8.63 4.11
CA MET A 1 2.84 8.13 4.73
C MET A 1 2.47 7.00 5.70
N MET A 2 3.12 5.84 5.65
CA MET A 2 2.87 4.71 6.58
C MET A 2 3.88 4.71 7.72
N TYR A 3 3.41 4.43 8.95
CA TYR A 3 4.27 4.34 10.14
C TYR A 3 4.60 2.90 10.54
N LYS A 4 3.68 1.95 10.31
CA LYS A 4 3.92 0.52 10.52
C LYS A 4 3.37 -0.30 9.35
N CYS A 5 4.11 -1.35 9.02
CA CYS A 5 3.78 -2.31 7.97
C CYS A 5 4.32 -3.68 8.38
N SER A 6 3.48 -4.71 8.26
CA SER A 6 3.93 -6.10 8.32
C SER A 6 3.12 -6.99 7.38
N PHE A 7 3.79 -7.97 6.77
CA PHE A 7 3.15 -9.04 6.02
C PHE A 7 3.53 -10.37 6.66
N ASN A 8 2.54 -11.15 7.12
CA ASN A 8 2.78 -12.38 7.89
C ASN A 8 3.81 -12.17 9.01
N ASP A 9 3.62 -11.11 9.80
CA ASP A 9 4.50 -10.69 10.91
C ASP A 9 5.94 -10.28 10.53
N MET A 10 6.30 -10.37 9.24
CA MET A 10 7.56 -9.84 8.73
C MET A 10 7.45 -8.33 8.48
N PRO A 11 8.42 -7.52 8.96
CA PRO A 11 8.38 -6.07 8.76
C PRO A 11 8.53 -5.73 7.28
N CYS A 12 7.69 -4.81 6.81
CA CYS A 12 7.80 -4.19 5.49
C CYS A 12 8.04 -2.68 5.61
N SER A 13 8.50 -2.09 4.51
CA SER A 13 8.88 -0.69 4.39
C SER A 13 8.20 -0.06 3.17
N VAL A 14 8.31 1.27 3.04
CA VAL A 14 7.80 1.99 1.85
C VAL A 14 8.43 1.49 0.55
N ASN A 15 9.64 0.93 0.63
CA ASN A 15 10.31 0.35 -0.52
C ASN A 15 9.58 -0.89 -1.06
N ASP A 16 8.77 -1.57 -0.24
CA ASP A 16 8.02 -2.77 -0.66
C ASP A 16 6.71 -2.44 -1.39
N PHE A 17 6.46 -1.15 -1.63
CA PHE A 17 5.31 -0.63 -2.36
C PHE A 17 5.75 0.02 -3.66
N VAL A 18 4.91 -0.10 -4.68
CA VAL A 18 5.04 0.64 -5.93
C VAL A 18 4.21 1.92 -5.83
N PRO A 19 4.82 3.12 -5.89
CA PRO A 19 4.08 4.37 -5.87
C PRO A 19 3.35 4.60 -7.20
N ASN A 20 2.13 5.12 -7.12
CA ASN A 20 1.36 5.59 -8.27
C ASN A 20 0.55 6.84 -7.87
N THR A 21 0.13 7.64 -8.84
CA THR A 21 -0.63 8.87 -8.57
C THR A 21 -2.02 8.76 -9.16
N SER A 22 -3.03 8.96 -8.34
CA SER A 22 -4.43 9.11 -8.74
C SER A 22 -4.80 10.59 -8.81
N PHE A 23 -5.55 10.97 -9.84
CA PHE A 23 -6.11 12.32 -9.94
C PHE A 23 -7.12 12.63 -8.83
N ILE A 24 -7.82 11.61 -8.32
CA ILE A 24 -8.88 11.77 -7.31
C ILE A 24 -8.30 11.64 -5.90
N TYR A 25 -7.42 10.66 -5.69
CA TYR A 25 -6.93 10.28 -4.36
C TYR A 25 -5.51 10.75 -4.04
N GLY A 26 -4.80 11.33 -5.01
CA GLY A 26 -3.42 11.78 -4.84
C GLY A 26 -2.43 10.61 -4.82
N ALA A 27 -1.56 10.57 -3.82
CA ALA A 27 -0.49 9.56 -3.74
C ALA A 27 -1.03 8.19 -3.30
N CYS A 28 -0.88 7.21 -4.17
CA CYS A 28 -1.25 5.81 -3.97
C CYS A 28 0.01 4.94 -3.85
N TYR A 29 -0.09 3.84 -3.11
CA TYR A 29 1.00 2.89 -2.86
C TYR A 29 0.47 1.47 -2.96
N THR A 30 1.02 0.69 -3.88
CA THR A 30 0.55 -0.66 -4.18
C THR A 30 1.53 -1.70 -3.64
N PHE A 31 1.09 -2.51 -2.68
CA PHE A 31 1.85 -3.68 -2.22
C PHE A 31 1.71 -4.82 -3.24
N ASN A 32 2.77 -5.62 -3.41
CA ASN A 32 2.75 -6.84 -4.23
C ASN A 32 2.41 -6.64 -5.73
N ALA A 33 2.79 -5.50 -6.33
CA ALA A 33 2.62 -5.28 -7.77
C ALA A 33 3.71 -5.99 -8.59
N ALA A 34 3.31 -6.70 -9.65
CA ALA A 34 4.21 -7.46 -10.55
C ALA A 34 4.99 -6.58 -11.54
N LEU A 35 4.95 -5.26 -11.38
CA LEU A 35 5.42 -4.27 -12.36
C LEU A 35 6.90 -3.92 -12.22
N THR A 36 7.54 -4.38 -11.15
CA THR A 36 8.95 -4.09 -10.92
C THR A 36 9.84 -5.18 -11.52
N ASN A 37 10.50 -4.87 -12.64
CA ASN A 37 11.76 -5.47 -13.10
C ASN A 37 12.93 -5.25 -12.10
N ASN A 38 12.63 -5.12 -10.80
CA ASN A 38 13.67 -5.06 -9.78
C ASN A 38 14.02 -6.50 -9.42
N ILE A 39 15.29 -6.84 -9.61
CA ILE A 39 15.93 -8.15 -9.48
C ILE A 39 15.67 -8.84 -8.12
N ASN A 40 15.03 -8.16 -7.15
CA ASN A 40 14.79 -8.63 -5.79
C ASN A 40 13.32 -8.51 -5.27
N ARG A 41 12.32 -8.10 -6.06
CA ARG A 41 10.93 -7.96 -5.56
C ARG A 41 9.96 -8.91 -6.25
N SER A 42 10.05 -10.18 -5.85
CA SER A 42 9.12 -11.24 -6.26
C SER A 42 7.72 -10.98 -5.69
N ILE A 43 6.71 -11.36 -6.47
CA ILE A 43 5.34 -11.53 -5.96
C ILE A 43 5.39 -12.36 -4.67
N VAL A 44 4.78 -11.84 -3.61
CA VAL A 44 4.67 -12.51 -2.31
C VAL A 44 3.36 -13.27 -2.28
N TYR A 45 3.44 -14.58 -2.07
CA TYR A 45 2.28 -15.46 -1.94
C TYR A 45 1.76 -15.46 -0.50
N ALA A 46 0.49 -15.81 -0.32
CA ALA A 46 -0.17 -15.80 0.99
C ALA A 46 0.61 -16.62 2.05
N ASN A 47 1.16 -17.77 1.66
CA ASN A 47 1.92 -18.66 2.54
C ASN A 47 3.39 -18.26 2.75
N ALA A 48 3.85 -17.14 2.19
CA ALA A 48 5.22 -16.69 2.39
C ALA A 48 5.48 -16.47 3.89
N TYR A 49 6.68 -16.82 4.35
CA TYR A 49 7.05 -16.75 5.77
C TYR A 49 6.19 -17.64 6.70
N GLY A 50 5.42 -18.60 6.14
CA GLY A 50 4.63 -19.55 6.93
C GLY A 50 3.35 -18.98 7.54
N GLY A 51 2.88 -17.81 7.07
CA GLY A 51 1.64 -17.18 7.54
C GLY A 51 0.44 -17.36 6.61
N ASP A 52 -0.66 -16.66 6.92
CA ASP A 52 -1.97 -16.79 6.25
C ASP A 52 -2.25 -15.71 5.20
N GLY A 53 -1.25 -14.91 4.83
CA GLY A 53 -1.35 -13.84 3.83
C GLY A 53 -1.86 -12.52 4.42
N LYS A 54 -1.61 -12.28 5.71
CA LYS A 54 -2.09 -11.09 6.43
C LYS A 54 -1.17 -9.89 6.19
N LEU A 55 -1.70 -8.88 5.52
CA LEU A 55 -1.09 -7.55 5.43
C LEU A 55 -1.66 -6.63 6.52
N SER A 56 -0.79 -6.12 7.40
CA SER A 56 -1.14 -5.17 8.46
C SER A 56 -0.47 -3.83 8.19
N ILE A 57 -1.28 -2.77 8.09
CA ILE A 57 -0.83 -1.42 7.75
C ILE A 57 -1.37 -0.44 8.78
N SER A 58 -0.52 0.48 9.23
CA SER A 58 -0.94 1.63 10.02
C SER A 58 -0.57 2.93 9.29
N PRO A 59 -1.53 3.54 8.56
CA PRO A 59 -1.28 4.79 7.85
C PRO A 59 -1.27 5.98 8.82
N CYS A 60 -0.39 6.94 8.57
CA CYS A 60 -0.45 8.25 9.21
C CYS A 60 -1.31 9.18 8.35
N ILE A 61 -2.46 9.58 8.90
CA ILE A 61 -3.41 10.49 8.27
C ILE A 61 -3.44 11.77 9.09
N HIS A 62 -2.92 12.85 8.53
CA HIS A 62 -2.90 14.15 9.18
C HIS A 62 -4.15 14.94 8.78
N SER A 63 -5.22 14.85 9.57
CA SER A 63 -6.51 15.50 9.29
C SER A 63 -6.39 17.01 9.04
N HIS A 64 -5.46 17.70 9.70
CA HIS A 64 -5.23 19.14 9.54
C HIS A 64 -4.59 19.54 8.19
N GLN A 65 -4.12 18.57 7.39
CA GLN A 65 -3.53 18.82 6.07
C GLN A 65 -4.55 18.68 4.93
N TYR A 66 -5.80 18.30 5.24
CA TYR A 66 -6.87 18.18 4.25
C TYR A 66 -7.40 19.54 3.86
N VAL A 67 -7.77 19.69 2.58
CA VAL A 67 -8.40 20.90 2.05
C VAL A 67 -9.92 20.77 2.21
N PRO A 68 -10.57 21.51 3.13
CA PRO A 68 -11.97 21.26 3.49
C PRO A 68 -12.96 21.43 2.33
N SER A 69 -12.61 22.24 1.32
CA SER A 69 -13.44 22.47 0.13
C SER A 69 -13.37 21.36 -0.91
N LEU A 70 -12.42 20.42 -0.80
CA LEU A 70 -12.19 19.35 -1.77
C LEU A 70 -12.55 17.95 -1.23
N THR A 71 -12.70 17.80 0.08
CA THR A 71 -12.87 16.50 0.72
C THR A 71 -13.91 16.56 1.83
N GLU A 72 -14.94 15.71 1.78
CA GLU A 72 -15.99 15.62 2.81
C GLU A 72 -15.55 14.83 4.06
N GLY A 73 -14.37 14.19 4.04
CA GLY A 73 -13.83 13.42 5.17
C GLY A 73 -12.33 13.14 5.05
N PHE A 74 -11.75 12.61 6.13
CA PHE A 74 -10.33 12.20 6.19
C PHE A 74 -10.24 10.68 6.39
N GLY A 75 -9.32 10.05 5.67
CA GLY A 75 -9.23 8.59 5.65
C GLY A 75 -8.22 8.09 4.62
N ALA A 76 -7.90 6.80 4.71
CA ALA A 76 -7.19 6.07 3.67
C ALA A 76 -8.20 5.16 2.96
N VAL A 77 -8.09 5.08 1.63
CA VAL A 77 -8.86 4.14 0.82
C VAL A 77 -7.97 2.93 0.52
N THR A 78 -8.51 1.73 0.68
CA THR A 78 -7.80 0.48 0.37
C THR A 78 -8.57 -0.28 -0.70
N LEU A 79 -7.86 -0.74 -1.72
CA LEU A 79 -8.38 -1.53 -2.82
C LEU A 79 -7.53 -2.79 -2.97
N VAL A 80 -8.20 -3.94 -3.10
CA VAL A 80 -7.56 -5.22 -3.43
C VAL A 80 -7.82 -5.51 -4.89
N HIS A 81 -6.76 -5.75 -5.66
CA HIS A 81 -6.81 -6.05 -7.08
C HIS A 81 -5.72 -7.07 -7.44
N ASP A 82 -5.73 -7.57 -8.68
CA ASP A 82 -4.71 -8.49 -9.18
C ASP A 82 -3.35 -7.79 -9.33
N ASN A 83 -2.26 -8.54 -9.17
CA ASN A 83 -0.90 -8.00 -9.16
C ASN A 83 -0.38 -7.56 -10.54
N THR A 84 -1.08 -7.91 -11.62
CA THR A 84 -0.63 -7.65 -13.00
C THR A 84 -0.88 -6.22 -13.47
N GLN A 85 -1.73 -5.45 -12.78
CA GLN A 85 -2.16 -4.11 -13.17
C GLN A 85 -2.14 -3.17 -11.98
N LEU A 86 -1.80 -1.88 -12.21
CA LEU A 86 -2.11 -0.84 -11.23
C LEU A 86 -3.59 -0.48 -11.32
N PRO A 87 -4.22 -0.09 -10.20
CA PRO A 87 -5.59 0.37 -10.18
C PRO A 87 -5.75 1.77 -10.78
#